data_AF-A0A949AJF5-F1
#
_entry.id   AF-A0A949AJF5-F1
#
_cell.length_a   1.000
_cell.length_b   1.000
_cell.length_c   1.000
_cell.angle_alpha   90.00
_cell.angle_beta   90.00
_cell.angle_gamma   90.00
#
_symmetry.space_group_name_H-M   'P 1'
#
loop_
_entity.id
_entity.type
_entity.pdbx_description
1 polymer ?
#
loop_
_entity_poly.entity_id
_entity_poly.type
_entity_poly.pdbx_seq_one_letter_code
_entity_poly.pdbx_strand_id
1 'polypeptide(L)' 'MEKQNTNSRGYNRGSLPPRKMLQGNWKCSECGKEITELPFEPAPDRPIYCRDCWRQKRSQRFN' A
#
# COMPACT_ATOMS: atom_id res chain seq x y z
N MET A 1 -46.26 4.49 -8.08
CA MET A 1 -44.94 4.03 -7.58
C MET A 1 -44.33 3.20 -8.72
N GLU A 2 -43.08 3.31 -9.18
CA GLU A 2 -41.80 3.76 -8.62
C GLU A 2 -40.91 4.47 -9.66
N LYS A 3 -39.97 5.25 -9.14
CA LYS A 3 -39.11 6.20 -9.85
C LYS A 3 -37.91 5.50 -10.48
N GLN A 4 -37.65 5.74 -11.77
CA GLN A 4 -36.37 5.42 -12.41
C GLN A 4 -35.32 6.45 -11.98
N ASN A 5 -34.71 6.24 -10.82
CA ASN A 5 -33.56 6.98 -10.33
C ASN A 5 -32.45 5.99 -9.97
N THR A 6 -31.57 5.68 -10.92
CA THR A 6 -30.23 5.19 -10.56
C THR A 6 -29.18 5.82 -11.47
N ASN A 7 -28.59 6.88 -10.92
CA ASN A 7 -27.40 7.55 -11.39
C ASN A 7 -26.18 6.61 -11.23
N SER A 8 -26.05 5.63 -12.13
CA SER A 8 -25.02 4.58 -12.01
C SER A 8 -23.85 4.86 -12.94
N ARG A 9 -23.09 5.93 -12.63
CA ARG A 9 -21.74 6.15 -13.18
C ARG A 9 -20.79 5.12 -12.56
N GLY A 10 -20.88 3.88 -13.02
CA GLY A 10 -20.08 2.75 -12.54
C GLY A 10 -18.81 2.61 -13.36
N TYR A 11 -17.71 3.14 -12.82
CA TYR A 11 -16.34 3.00 -13.33
C TYR A 11 -16.07 1.59 -13.84
N ASN A 12 -15.73 1.52 -15.12
CA ASN A 12 -15.20 0.35 -15.81
C ASN A 12 -13.88 -0.05 -15.10
N ARG A 13 -13.97 -0.93 -14.09
CA ARG A 13 -12.83 -1.51 -13.38
C ARG A 13 -12.16 -2.51 -14.31
N GLY A 14 -11.45 -1.99 -15.30
CA GLY A 14 -10.55 -2.76 -16.13
C GLY A 14 -9.59 -3.53 -15.23
N SER A 15 -9.53 -4.84 -15.46
CA SER A 15 -8.70 -5.81 -14.79
C SER A 15 -7.23 -5.39 -14.87
N LEU A 16 -6.77 -4.55 -13.94
CA LEU A 16 -5.35 -4.30 -13.78
C LEU A 16 -4.69 -5.64 -13.45
N PRO A 17 -3.58 -5.98 -14.11
CA PRO A 17 -2.84 -7.18 -13.77
C PRO A 17 -2.51 -7.17 -12.26
N PRO A 18 -2.59 -8.32 -11.57
CA PRO A 18 -2.30 -8.38 -10.15
C PRO A 18 -0.92 -7.81 -9.89
N ARG A 19 -0.81 -6.85 -8.95
CA ARG A 19 0.48 -6.31 -8.54
C ARG A 19 1.32 -7.48 -8.02
N LYS A 20 2.46 -7.75 -8.66
CA LYS A 20 3.41 -8.75 -8.17
C LYS A 20 3.89 -8.29 -6.79
N MET A 21 3.59 -9.07 -5.77
CA MET A 21 4.16 -8.89 -4.44
C MET A 21 5.43 -9.72 -4.36
N LEU A 22 6.52 -9.08 -4.00
CA LEU A 22 7.78 -9.75 -3.74
C LEU A 22 7.72 -10.30 -2.31
N GLN A 23 7.87 -11.61 -2.17
CA GLN A 23 8.04 -12.25 -0.86
C GLN A 23 9.53 -12.29 -0.49
N GLY A 24 9.86 -11.98 0.75
CA GLY A 24 11.23 -11.98 1.24
C GLY A 24 11.28 -11.83 2.75
N ASN A 25 12.46 -11.50 3.29
CA ASN A 25 12.64 -11.19 4.69
C ASN A 25 13.50 -9.92 4.78
N TRP A 26 12.85 -8.79 5.02
CA TRP A 26 13.52 -7.50 5.21
C TRP A 26 13.29 -6.98 6.62
N LYS A 27 14.22 -6.19 7.13
CA LYS A 27 14.10 -5.59 8.46
C LYS A 27 13.71 -4.12 8.35
N CYS A 28 12.73 -3.72 9.13
CA CYS A 28 12.38 -2.32 9.29
C CYS A 28 13.59 -1.55 9.84
N SER A 29 14.03 -0.49 9.17
CA SER A 29 15.17 0.32 9.60
C SER A 29 14.92 1.11 10.89
N GLU A 30 13.67 1.17 11.37
CA GLU A 30 13.30 1.92 12.57
C GLU A 30 13.05 1.02 13.78
N CYS A 31 12.29 -0.08 13.62
CA CYS A 31 11.92 -0.97 14.72
C CYS A 31 12.48 -2.40 14.61
N GLY A 32 13.15 -2.74 13.51
CA GLY A 32 13.70 -4.08 13.28
C GLY A 32 12.67 -5.17 12.94
N LYS A 33 11.37 -4.84 12.88
CA LYS A 33 10.30 -5.78 12.51
C LYS A 33 10.53 -6.37 11.13
N GLU A 34 10.28 -7.67 11.00
CA GLU A 34 10.39 -8.40 9.74
C GLU A 34 9.25 -8.04 8.79
N ILE A 35 9.60 -7.83 7.53
CA ILE A 35 8.70 -7.50 6.44
C ILE A 35 8.80 -8.62 5.44
N THR A 36 7.68 -9.29 5.21
CA THR A 36 7.63 -10.51 4.41
C THR A 36 7.15 -10.28 2.98
N GLU A 37 6.48 -9.16 2.74
CA GLU A 37 5.87 -8.83 1.44
C GLU A 37 6.06 -7.35 1.11
N LEU A 38 6.56 -7.07 -0.09
CA LEU A 38 6.71 -5.71 -0.61
C LEU A 38 6.19 -5.62 -2.06
N PRO A 39 5.45 -4.56 -2.43
CA PRO A 39 5.02 -4.34 -3.80
C PRO A 39 6.10 -3.67 -4.67
N PHE A 40 7.30 -3.49 -4.14
CA PHE A 40 8.44 -2.85 -4.79
C PHE A 40 9.72 -3.62 -4.49
N GLU A 41 10.72 -3.47 -5.35
CA GLU A 41 12.03 -4.04 -5.12
C GLU A 41 12.76 -3.27 -4.00
N PRO A 42 13.22 -3.96 -2.95
CA PRO A 42 13.98 -3.36 -1.87
C PRO A 42 15.35 -2.91 -2.37
N ALA A 43 15.63 -1.61 -2.32
CA ALA A 43 16.93 -1.06 -2.66
C ALA A 43 17.82 -0.95 -1.41
N PRO A 44 19.11 -1.34 -1.45
CA PRO A 44 20.01 -1.21 -0.30
C PRO A 44 20.26 0.25 0.11
N ASP A 45 20.13 1.18 -0.84
CA ASP A 45 20.28 2.62 -0.59
C ASP A 45 19.07 3.26 0.12
N ARG A 46 17.92 2.59 0.21
CA ARG A 46 16.69 3.16 0.78
C ARG A 46 16.23 2.40 2.03
N PRO A 47 16.01 3.10 3.17
CA PRO A 47 15.51 2.45 4.37
C PRO A 47 14.08 1.94 4.16
N ILE A 48 13.86 0.68 4.53
CA ILE A 48 12.56 0.04 4.44
C ILE A 48 11.84 0.23 5.77
N TYR A 49 10.58 0.64 5.72
CA TYR A 49 9.76 0.83 6.91
C TYR A 49 8.57 -0.12 6.90
N CYS A 50 8.25 -0.68 8.06
CA CYS A 50 7.00 -1.43 8.23
C CYS A 50 5.80 -0.48 8.15
N ARG A 51 4.60 -1.05 7.99
CA ARG A 51 3.36 -0.28 7.87
C ARG A 51 3.13 0.69 9.03
N ASP A 52 3.51 0.30 10.24
CA ASP A 52 3.36 1.10 11.46
C ASP A 52 4.30 2.32 11.45
N CYS A 53 5.60 2.11 11.26
CA CYS A 53 6.60 3.18 11.16
C CYS A 53 6.30 4.14 10.01
N TRP A 54 5.89 3.61 8.85
CA TRP A 54 5.49 4.43 7.71
C TRP A 54 4.28 5.33 8.02
N ARG A 55 3.26 4.79 8.72
CA ARG A 55 2.09 5.57 9.15
C ARG A 55 2.48 6.65 10.14
N GLN A 56 3.33 6.34 11.12
CA GLN A 56 3.79 7.31 12.12
C GLN A 56 4.57 8.46 11.47
N LYS A 57 5.53 8.16 10.59
CA LYS A 57 6.29 9.19 9.84
C LYS A 57 5.40 10.07 8.98
N ARG A 58 4.41 9.48 8.30
CA ARG A 58 3.50 10.23 7.42
C ARG A 58 2.54 11.09 8.22
N SER A 59 2.10 10.64 9.39
CA SER A 59 1.25 11.41 10.32
C SER A 59 1.92 12.70 10.78
N GLN A 60 3.24 12.69 11.03
CA GLN A 60 3.96 13.89 11.47
C GLN A 60 4.12 14.97 10.38
N ARG A 61 3.86 14.65 9.10
CA ARG A 61 3.92 15.65 8.03
C ARG A 61 2.65 16.47 7.87
N PHE A 62 1.56 16.10 8.55
CA PHE A 62 0.26 16.77 8.48
C PHE A 62 -0.04 17.64 9.71
N ASN A 63 0.96 17.90 10.54
CA ASN A 63 0.85 18.76 11.72
C ASN A 63 1.80 19.95 11.61
#